data_AF-A0A956U532-F1
#
_entry.id   AF-A0A956U532-F1
#
_cell.length_a   1.000
_cell.length_b   1.000
_cell.length_c   1.000
_cell.angle_alpha   90.00
_cell.angle_beta   90.00
_cell.angle_gamma   90.00
#
_symmetry.space_group_name_H-M   'P 1'
#
loop_
_entity.id
_entity.type
_entity.pdbx_description
1 polymer ?
#
loop_
_entity_poly.entity_id
_entity_poly.type
_entity_poly.pdbx_seq_one_letter_code
_entity_poly.pdbx_strand_id
1 'polypeptide(L)'
;MIYRLSKIASTGAYLVLIWLTWQWFQGDTHWTFSIGCTIVSGMWLALTAFELGHLFRTYFDILSRLKMLIPILLGTALSGLAAWFGEPLALKVVAGVELLFWLGIYVKYRLNRRRYIKQGHGPLPRGTWVNPPVEAIQEFDLILTSGNIARRLRESVGHGEVAVRMEDGELYFLSSYMETGTVFARAEEVTAKLLRNNHYVVLRPTVSFSDDQRAAVPSLTRILIEQNRLYKETKQARRSAWLNHLPLPQSWRQWLIRKFPVTGYDWTGLLIGQKHSDHWTCVGLCLELYHRLGMKTNQYGTGLFGLGTGLLDPIMPVRFLADPSFRILSEEDKGTI
;
A
#
# COMPACT_ATOMS: atom_id res chain seq x y z
N MET A 1 -7.24 -6.02 20.68
CA MET A 1 -8.57 -6.65 20.86
C MET A 1 -9.58 -6.17 19.82
N ILE A 2 -9.84 -4.85 19.73
CA ILE A 2 -10.79 -4.24 18.79
C ILE A 2 -10.57 -4.66 17.32
N TYR A 3 -9.32 -4.68 16.86
CA TYR A 3 -8.99 -5.11 15.50
C TYR A 3 -9.40 -6.57 15.19
N ARG A 4 -9.24 -7.48 16.16
CA ARG A 4 -9.65 -8.88 16.00
C ARG A 4 -11.16 -9.01 15.91
N LEU A 5 -11.89 -8.21 16.70
CA LEU A 5 -13.35 -8.15 16.66
C LEU A 5 -13.87 -7.59 15.32
N SER A 6 -13.29 -6.50 14.82
CA SER A 6 -13.62 -5.96 13.48
C SER A 6 -13.47 -7.02 12.39
N LYS A 7 -12.38 -7.81 12.44
CA LYS A 7 -12.13 -8.88 11.48
C LYS A 7 -13.16 -10.02 11.58
N ILE A 8 -13.47 -10.50 12.79
CA ILE A 8 -14.48 -11.55 12.99
C ILE A 8 -15.84 -11.06 12.47
N ALA A 9 -16.22 -9.82 12.81
CA ALA A 9 -17.45 -9.21 12.33
C ALA A 9 -17.48 -9.09 10.81
N SER A 10 -16.37 -8.67 10.18
CA SER A 10 -16.24 -8.58 8.73
C SER A 10 -16.38 -9.94 8.06
N THR A 11 -15.67 -10.97 8.54
CA THR A 11 -15.76 -12.34 8.01
C THR A 11 -17.18 -12.89 8.18
N GLY A 12 -17.79 -12.69 9.34
CA GLY A 12 -19.17 -13.09 9.61
C GLY A 12 -20.14 -12.44 8.62
N ALA A 13 -20.02 -11.12 8.41
CA ALA A 13 -20.84 -10.38 7.45
C ALA A 13 -20.72 -10.94 6.02
N TYR A 14 -19.51 -11.30 5.56
CA TYR A 14 -19.32 -11.92 4.25
C TYR A 14 -19.93 -13.32 4.14
N LEU A 15 -19.83 -14.14 5.17
CA LEU A 15 -20.46 -15.47 5.17
C LEU A 15 -21.99 -15.36 5.12
N VAL A 16 -22.56 -14.44 5.90
CA VAL A 16 -24.01 -14.18 5.88
C VAL A 16 -24.43 -13.60 4.53
N LEU A 17 -23.63 -12.73 3.90
CA LEU A 17 -23.89 -12.24 2.55
C LEU A 17 -23.96 -13.37 1.52
N ILE A 18 -23.08 -14.37 1.59
CA ILE A 18 -23.11 -15.54 0.70
C ILE A 18 -24.43 -16.30 0.88
N TRP A 19 -24.83 -16.52 2.14
CA TRP A 19 -26.10 -17.16 2.46
C TRP A 19 -27.31 -16.34 1.96
N LEU A 20 -27.33 -15.02 2.15
CA LEU A 20 -28.38 -14.14 1.62
C LEU A 20 -28.43 -14.16 0.09
N THR A 21 -27.27 -14.17 -0.56
CA THR A 21 -27.18 -14.25 -2.02
C THR A 21 -27.80 -15.55 -2.51
N TRP A 22 -27.54 -16.67 -1.82
CA TRP A 22 -28.17 -17.95 -2.12
C TRP A 22 -29.70 -17.91 -1.95
N GLN A 23 -30.20 -17.37 -0.83
CA GLN A 23 -31.64 -17.21 -0.57
C GLN A 23 -32.33 -16.37 -1.66
N TRP A 24 -31.69 -15.27 -2.10
CA TRP A 24 -32.19 -14.43 -3.18
C TRP A 24 -32.39 -15.22 -4.48
N PHE A 25 -31.41 -16.04 -4.87
CA PHE A 25 -31.51 -16.87 -6.09
C PHE A 25 -32.54 -17.99 -5.98
N GLN A 26 -32.86 -18.46 -4.77
CA GLN A 26 -33.95 -19.42 -4.54
C GLN A 26 -35.34 -18.76 -4.52
N GLY A 27 -35.40 -17.42 -4.51
CA GLY A 27 -36.67 -16.69 -4.39
C GLY A 27 -37.22 -16.63 -2.95
N ASP A 28 -36.43 -17.06 -1.96
CA ASP A 28 -36.82 -17.07 -0.54
C ASP A 28 -36.66 -15.66 0.06
N THR A 29 -37.53 -14.72 -0.32
CA THR A 29 -37.47 -13.30 0.11
C THR A 29 -38.37 -12.98 1.30
N HIS A 30 -38.61 -13.94 2.19
CA HIS A 30 -39.46 -13.78 3.37
C HIS A 30 -38.84 -12.83 4.43
N TRP A 31 -39.57 -12.54 5.51
CA TRP A 31 -39.13 -11.62 6.57
C TRP A 31 -37.75 -11.93 7.17
N THR A 32 -37.35 -13.21 7.20
CA THR A 32 -36.01 -13.66 7.65
C THR A 32 -34.89 -13.15 6.74
N PHE A 33 -35.12 -13.11 5.42
CA PHE A 33 -34.21 -12.52 4.44
C PHE A 33 -34.03 -11.03 4.70
N SER A 34 -35.12 -10.28 4.87
CA SER A 34 -35.08 -8.83 5.15
C SER A 34 -34.37 -8.50 6.46
N ILE A 35 -34.56 -9.32 7.51
CA ILE A 35 -33.81 -9.19 8.76
C ILE A 35 -32.32 -9.43 8.52
N GLY A 36 -31.96 -10.49 7.80
CA GLY A 36 -30.57 -10.79 7.47
C GLY A 36 -29.92 -9.65 6.69
N CYS A 37 -30.61 -9.07 5.70
CA CYS A 37 -30.14 -7.90 4.96
C CYS A 37 -29.87 -6.71 5.88
N THR A 38 -30.79 -6.40 6.80
CA THR A 38 -30.65 -5.30 7.76
C THR A 38 -29.46 -5.55 8.69
N ILE A 39 -29.33 -6.75 9.27
CA ILE A 39 -28.22 -7.09 10.16
C ILE A 39 -26.87 -6.94 9.45
N VAL A 40 -26.73 -7.50 8.25
CA VAL A 40 -25.47 -7.42 7.49
C VAL A 40 -25.15 -5.98 7.11
N SER A 41 -26.17 -5.22 6.65
CA SER A 41 -26.01 -3.80 6.33
C SER A 41 -25.58 -2.99 7.55
N GLY A 42 -26.29 -3.12 8.67
CA GLY A 42 -25.96 -2.45 9.93
C GLY A 42 -24.57 -2.80 10.46
N MET A 43 -24.14 -4.06 10.36
CA MET A 43 -22.78 -4.47 10.71
C MET A 43 -21.73 -3.78 9.85
N TRP A 44 -21.88 -3.78 8.52
CA TRP A 44 -20.97 -3.07 7.63
C TRP A 44 -20.99 -1.56 7.82
N LEU A 45 -22.16 -1.00 8.14
CA LEU A 45 -22.31 0.43 8.44
C LEU A 45 -21.48 0.79 9.67
N ALA A 46 -21.62 0.03 10.76
CA ALA A 46 -20.86 0.24 11.99
C ALA A 46 -19.35 0.09 11.76
N LEU A 47 -18.92 -0.95 11.04
CA LEU A 47 -17.51 -1.16 10.70
C LEU A 47 -16.95 -0.02 9.83
N THR A 48 -17.68 0.39 8.80
CA THR A 48 -17.27 1.49 7.90
C THR A 48 -17.21 2.82 8.65
N ALA A 49 -18.17 3.09 9.53
CA ALA A 49 -18.19 4.30 10.36
C ALA A 49 -17.02 4.32 11.34
N PHE A 50 -16.67 3.18 11.93
CA PHE A 50 -15.52 3.05 12.84
C PHE A 50 -14.19 3.27 12.11
N GLU A 51 -14.03 2.75 10.90
CA GLU A 51 -12.79 2.85 10.11
C GLU A 51 -12.69 4.13 9.27
N LEU A 52 -13.75 4.96 9.25
CA LEU A 52 -13.89 6.11 8.36
C LEU A 52 -12.69 7.05 8.38
N GLY A 53 -12.18 7.38 9.57
CA GLY A 53 -11.03 8.28 9.73
C GLY A 53 -9.76 7.73 9.07
N HIS A 54 -9.50 6.43 9.22
CA HIS A 54 -8.34 5.77 8.61
C HIS A 54 -8.50 5.64 7.09
N LEU A 55 -9.69 5.22 6.62
CA LEU A 55 -9.98 5.07 5.19
C LEU A 55 -9.96 6.41 4.45
N PHE A 56 -10.33 7.51 5.12
CA PHE A 56 -10.21 8.86 4.56
C PHE A 56 -8.77 9.32 4.43
N ARG A 57 -7.93 9.07 5.44
CA ARG A 57 -6.49 9.40 5.38
C ARG A 57 -5.78 8.65 4.26
N THR A 58 -6.17 7.39 4.01
CA THR A 58 -5.58 6.50 3.00
C THR A 58 -6.30 6.51 1.66
N TYR A 59 -7.09 7.54 1.35
CA TYR A 59 -7.89 7.62 0.11
C TYR A 59 -7.07 7.47 -1.19
N PHE A 60 -5.78 7.76 -1.15
CA PHE A 60 -4.84 7.56 -2.27
C PHE A 60 -4.68 6.08 -2.68
N ASP A 61 -4.95 5.13 -1.77
CA ASP A 61 -4.86 3.67 -1.98
C ASP A 61 -6.16 3.16 -2.62
N ILE A 62 -6.05 2.39 -3.69
CA ILE A 62 -7.22 1.81 -4.37
C ILE A 62 -7.97 0.83 -3.47
N LEU A 63 -7.26 0.05 -2.65
CA LEU A 63 -7.87 -0.89 -1.70
C LEU A 63 -8.66 -0.14 -0.63
N SER A 64 -8.16 0.99 -0.13
CA SER A 64 -8.92 1.83 0.81
C SER A 64 -10.18 2.42 0.19
N ARG A 65 -10.12 2.85 -1.07
CA ARG A 65 -11.33 3.30 -1.79
C ARG A 65 -12.35 2.18 -1.97
N LEU A 66 -11.90 0.98 -2.34
CA LEU A 66 -12.79 -0.18 -2.50
C LEU A 66 -13.38 -0.66 -1.18
N LYS A 67 -12.59 -0.69 -0.10
CA LYS A 67 -13.05 -0.98 1.27
C LYS A 67 -14.14 -0.04 1.76
N MET A 68 -14.28 1.13 1.14
CA MET A 68 -15.37 2.06 1.42
C MET A 68 -16.54 1.92 0.44
N LEU A 69 -16.25 1.89 -0.85
CA LEU A 69 -17.29 1.86 -1.89
C LEU A 69 -18.09 0.56 -1.90
N ILE A 70 -17.44 -0.59 -1.66
CA ILE A 70 -18.12 -1.89 -1.66
C ILE A 70 -19.15 -1.96 -0.52
N PRO A 71 -18.81 -1.68 0.75
CA PRO A 71 -19.81 -1.62 1.81
C PRO A 71 -20.91 -0.59 1.58
N ILE A 72 -20.59 0.61 1.06
CA ILE A 72 -21.62 1.61 0.75
C ILE A 72 -22.62 1.05 -0.27
N LEU A 73 -22.13 0.49 -1.38
CA LEU A 73 -22.99 -0.02 -2.45
C LEU A 73 -23.82 -1.21 -1.99
N LEU A 74 -23.18 -2.21 -1.37
CA LEU A 74 -23.86 -3.42 -0.94
C LEU A 74 -24.77 -3.16 0.26
N GLY A 75 -24.34 -2.36 1.25
CA GLY A 75 -25.16 -1.96 2.39
C GLY A 75 -26.39 -1.17 1.96
N THR A 76 -26.24 -0.21 1.05
CA THR A 76 -27.39 0.52 0.46
C THR A 76 -28.35 -0.44 -0.26
N ALA A 77 -27.83 -1.39 -1.04
CA ALA A 77 -28.65 -2.38 -1.72
C ALA A 77 -29.40 -3.28 -0.71
N LEU A 78 -28.72 -3.79 0.32
CA LEU A 78 -29.31 -4.65 1.34
C LEU A 78 -30.38 -3.92 2.16
N SER A 79 -30.12 -2.70 2.62
CA SER A 79 -31.15 -1.90 3.31
C SER A 79 -32.32 -1.56 2.38
N GLY A 80 -32.05 -1.31 1.08
CA GLY A 80 -33.10 -1.12 0.08
C GLY A 80 -33.99 -2.35 -0.09
N LEU A 81 -33.38 -3.54 -0.19
CA LEU A 81 -34.10 -4.82 -0.26
C LEU A 81 -34.90 -5.08 1.02
N ALA A 82 -34.33 -4.80 2.20
CA ALA A 82 -35.04 -4.95 3.47
C ALA A 82 -36.24 -4.00 3.59
N ALA A 83 -36.13 -2.76 3.12
CA ALA A 83 -37.23 -1.81 3.10
C ALA A 83 -38.35 -2.20 2.12
N TRP A 84 -37.98 -2.83 1.00
CA TRP A 84 -38.92 -3.27 -0.03
C TRP A 84 -39.69 -4.53 0.37
N PHE A 85 -38.96 -5.58 0.76
CA PHE A 85 -39.54 -6.91 1.06
C PHE A 85 -39.93 -7.10 2.53
N GLY A 86 -39.50 -6.23 3.44
CA GLY A 86 -39.79 -6.39 4.86
C GLY A 86 -41.27 -6.24 5.16
N GLU A 87 -41.92 -7.25 5.72
CA GLU A 87 -43.35 -7.18 6.06
C GLU A 87 -43.63 -6.27 7.27
N PRO A 88 -42.89 -6.35 8.40
CA PRO A 88 -43.17 -5.48 9.54
C PRO A 88 -42.75 -4.03 9.25
N LEU A 89 -43.63 -3.07 9.56
CA LEU A 89 -43.34 -1.64 9.43
C LEU A 89 -42.07 -1.24 10.18
N ALA A 90 -41.84 -1.82 11.36
CA ALA A 90 -40.63 -1.59 12.15
C ALA A 90 -39.35 -1.90 11.36
N LEU A 91 -39.33 -2.99 10.58
CA LEU A 91 -38.17 -3.38 9.79
C LEU A 91 -37.93 -2.38 8.63
N LYS A 92 -39.00 -1.92 7.98
CA LYS A 92 -38.91 -0.87 6.95
C LYS A 92 -38.35 0.43 7.51
N VAL A 93 -38.76 0.82 8.72
CA VAL A 93 -38.26 2.02 9.41
C VAL A 93 -36.77 1.86 9.71
N VAL A 94 -36.34 0.73 10.29
CA VAL A 94 -34.92 0.46 10.57
C VAL A 94 -34.09 0.52 9.29
N ALA A 95 -34.52 -0.17 8.23
CA ALA A 95 -33.85 -0.16 6.93
C ALA A 95 -33.79 1.26 6.32
N GLY A 96 -34.87 2.05 6.45
CA GLY A 96 -34.90 3.45 6.04
C GLY A 96 -33.89 4.32 6.79
N VAL A 97 -33.75 4.11 8.10
CA VAL A 97 -32.73 4.79 8.92
C VAL A 97 -31.32 4.39 8.47
N GLU A 98 -31.06 3.10 8.20
CA GLU A 98 -29.77 2.65 7.66
C GLU A 98 -29.42 3.31 6.31
N LEU A 99 -30.39 3.44 5.41
CA LEU A 99 -30.21 4.14 4.12
C LEU A 99 -29.77 5.60 4.33
N LEU A 100 -30.35 6.31 5.31
CA LEU A 100 -29.94 7.67 5.65
C LEU A 100 -28.50 7.71 6.17
N PHE A 101 -28.09 6.74 6.99
CA PHE A 101 -26.71 6.65 7.46
C PHE A 101 -25.73 6.33 6.33
N TRP A 102 -26.07 5.41 5.42
CA TRP A 102 -25.26 5.13 4.23
C TRP A 102 -25.11 6.34 3.32
N LEU A 103 -26.20 7.09 3.11
CA LEU A 103 -26.14 8.37 2.41
C LEU A 103 -25.20 9.35 3.11
N GLY A 104 -25.26 9.44 4.44
CA GLY A 104 -24.34 10.23 5.25
C GLY A 104 -22.86 9.84 5.05
N ILE A 105 -22.55 8.53 5.05
CA ILE A 105 -21.20 8.03 4.76
C ILE A 105 -20.78 8.39 3.33
N TYR A 106 -21.66 8.20 2.35
CA TYR A 106 -21.37 8.54 0.95
C TYR A 106 -21.09 10.02 0.76
N VAL A 107 -21.88 10.90 1.38
CA VAL A 107 -21.64 12.35 1.37
C VAL A 107 -20.28 12.67 1.98
N LYS A 108 -19.94 12.11 3.15
CA LYS A 108 -18.61 12.29 3.76
C LYS A 108 -17.49 11.80 2.85
N TYR A 109 -17.65 10.65 2.17
CA TYR A 109 -16.70 10.15 1.18
C TYR A 109 -16.50 11.14 0.03
N ARG A 110 -17.59 11.68 -0.53
CA ARG A 110 -17.55 12.67 -1.61
C ARG A 110 -16.87 13.97 -1.17
N LEU A 111 -17.10 14.42 0.07
CA LEU A 111 -16.44 15.58 0.64
C LEU A 111 -14.94 15.31 0.86
N ASN A 112 -14.56 14.14 1.39
CA ASN A 112 -13.15 13.79 1.55
C ASN A 112 -12.42 13.72 0.21
N ARG A 113 -13.05 13.15 -0.82
CA ARG A 113 -12.50 13.12 -2.20
C ARG A 113 -12.12 14.51 -2.71
N ARG A 114 -12.82 15.58 -2.31
CA ARG A 114 -12.49 16.95 -2.74
C ARG A 114 -11.15 17.45 -2.20
N ARG A 115 -10.58 16.82 -1.16
CA ARG A 115 -9.25 17.15 -0.62
C ARG A 115 -8.11 16.63 -1.49
N TYR A 116 -8.42 15.81 -2.48
CA TYR A 116 -7.43 15.19 -3.35
C TYR A 116 -7.60 15.68 -4.79
N ILE A 117 -6.49 15.74 -5.51
CA ILE A 117 -6.43 15.99 -6.95
C ILE A 117 -5.84 14.77 -7.63
N LYS A 118 -6.29 14.49 -8.85
CA LYS A 118 -5.70 13.42 -9.64
C LYS A 118 -4.39 13.95 -10.23
N GLN A 119 -3.28 13.33 -9.87
CA GLN A 119 -1.95 13.65 -10.37
C GLN A 119 -1.33 12.34 -10.88
N GLY A 120 -0.93 12.34 -12.15
CA GLY A 120 -0.64 11.13 -12.92
C GLY A 120 -1.81 10.12 -12.91
N HIS A 121 -1.61 8.96 -12.30
CA HIS A 121 -2.53 7.83 -12.41
C HIS A 121 -3.49 7.66 -11.21
N GLY A 122 -3.31 8.39 -10.11
CA GLY A 122 -4.13 8.26 -8.90
C GLY A 122 -4.32 9.58 -8.13
N PRO A 123 -4.94 9.53 -6.93
CA PRO A 123 -5.16 10.73 -6.12
C PRO A 123 -3.92 11.09 -5.29
N LEU A 124 -3.62 12.39 -5.22
CA LEU A 124 -2.69 12.98 -4.26
C LEU A 124 -3.41 14.07 -3.45
N PRO A 125 -2.97 14.35 -2.21
CA PRO A 125 -3.46 15.50 -1.46
C PRO A 125 -3.31 16.80 -2.27
N ARG A 126 -4.28 17.72 -2.12
CA ARG A 126 -4.14 19.07 -2.69
C ARG A 126 -2.94 19.79 -2.07
N GLY A 127 -2.25 20.57 -2.89
CA GLY A 127 -1.05 21.31 -2.48
C GLY A 127 0.22 20.46 -2.38
N THR A 128 0.18 19.17 -2.75
CA THR A 128 1.40 18.37 -2.88
C THR A 128 2.32 18.95 -3.96
N TRP A 129 3.60 19.13 -3.64
CA TRP A 129 4.60 19.51 -4.63
C TRP A 129 5.02 18.29 -5.44
N VAL A 130 4.55 18.24 -6.68
CA VAL A 130 4.92 17.23 -7.65
C VAL A 130 6.20 17.66 -8.37
N ASN A 131 7.16 16.74 -8.48
CA ASN A 131 8.47 16.95 -9.11
C ASN A 131 9.26 18.14 -8.53
N PRO A 132 9.49 18.19 -7.21
CA PRO A 132 10.38 19.20 -6.64
C PRO A 132 11.80 19.06 -7.21
N PRO A 133 12.51 20.16 -7.48
CA PRO A 133 13.84 20.12 -8.08
C PRO A 133 14.83 19.43 -7.11
N VAL A 134 15.97 18.95 -7.61
CA VAL A 134 16.88 18.10 -6.82
C VAL A 134 17.43 18.82 -5.58
N GLU A 135 17.56 20.14 -5.67
CA GLU A 135 18.01 21.05 -4.60
C GLU A 135 17.02 21.10 -3.42
N ALA A 136 15.75 20.76 -3.67
CA ALA A 136 14.73 20.63 -2.62
C ALA A 136 14.92 19.37 -1.77
N ILE A 137 15.62 18.37 -2.32
CA ILE A 137 15.73 17.03 -1.75
C ILE A 137 16.87 17.01 -0.74
N GLN A 138 16.54 16.54 0.45
CA GLN A 138 17.48 16.43 1.56
C GLN A 138 17.84 14.97 1.82
N GLU A 139 18.95 14.78 2.54
CA GLU A 139 19.28 13.46 3.08
C GLU A 139 18.11 12.93 3.91
N PHE A 140 17.82 11.63 3.77
CA PHE A 140 16.72 10.87 4.34
C PHE A 140 15.33 11.10 3.76
N ASP A 141 15.17 12.03 2.81
CA ASP A 141 13.90 12.18 2.11
C ASP A 141 13.53 10.89 1.37
N LEU A 142 12.28 10.46 1.50
CA LEU A 142 11.69 9.33 0.78
C LEU A 142 11.05 9.85 -0.51
N ILE A 143 11.55 9.37 -1.64
CA ILE A 143 11.06 9.71 -2.97
C ILE A 143 10.08 8.64 -3.42
N LEU A 144 8.85 9.03 -3.76
CA LEU A 144 7.84 8.13 -4.28
C LEU A 144 7.54 8.44 -5.74
N THR A 145 7.65 7.46 -6.64
CA THR A 145 7.59 7.67 -8.09
C THR A 145 6.45 6.92 -8.77
N SER A 146 5.91 7.47 -9.85
CA SER A 146 4.67 7.04 -10.51
C SER A 146 4.80 5.94 -11.55
N GLY A 147 5.87 5.15 -11.55
CA GLY A 147 6.24 4.25 -12.65
C GLY A 147 5.16 3.23 -13.10
N ASN A 148 5.55 2.26 -13.94
CA ASN A 148 4.62 1.33 -14.59
C ASN A 148 3.62 0.63 -13.65
N ILE A 149 4.02 0.33 -12.42
CA ILE A 149 3.14 -0.26 -11.39
C ILE A 149 2.02 0.69 -11.00
N ALA A 150 2.32 1.96 -10.72
CA ALA A 150 1.32 2.96 -10.36
C ALA A 150 0.28 3.14 -11.50
N ARG A 151 0.75 3.15 -12.75
CA ARG A 151 -0.12 3.17 -13.93
C ARG A 151 -1.10 1.99 -13.99
N ARG A 152 -0.60 0.77 -13.74
CA ARG A 152 -1.43 -0.45 -13.77
C ARG A 152 -2.44 -0.48 -12.62
N LEU A 153 -2.03 -0.06 -11.43
CA LEU A 153 -2.88 -0.06 -10.23
C LEU A 153 -3.79 1.18 -10.12
N ARG A 154 -3.62 2.16 -11.01
CA ARG A 154 -4.30 3.48 -10.93
C ARG A 154 -4.04 4.18 -9.58
N GLU A 155 -2.78 4.13 -9.17
CA GLU A 155 -2.24 4.80 -7.98
C GLU A 155 -1.38 5.98 -8.41
N SER A 156 -1.16 6.94 -7.51
CA SER A 156 -0.31 8.10 -7.80
C SER A 156 1.16 7.71 -7.88
N VAL A 157 1.60 6.84 -6.97
CA VAL A 157 2.99 6.39 -6.85
C VAL A 157 3.03 4.87 -6.67
N GLY A 158 4.10 4.23 -7.13
CA GLY A 158 4.25 2.78 -7.19
C GLY A 158 5.68 2.28 -6.99
N HIS A 159 6.61 3.16 -6.64
CA HIS A 159 7.98 2.82 -6.26
C HIS A 159 8.49 3.81 -5.21
N GLY A 160 9.41 3.38 -4.35
CA GLY A 160 9.99 4.18 -3.28
C GLY A 160 11.51 4.07 -3.23
N GLU A 161 12.18 5.19 -2.97
CA GLU A 161 13.64 5.32 -2.90
C GLU A 161 14.01 6.29 -1.78
N VAL A 162 15.12 6.09 -1.10
CA VAL A 162 15.58 7.00 -0.03
C VAL A 162 16.81 7.78 -0.48
N ALA A 163 16.78 9.09 -0.24
CA ALA A 163 17.90 9.98 -0.46
C ALA A 163 18.94 9.79 0.63
N VAL A 164 20.19 9.57 0.24
CA VAL A 164 21.33 9.40 1.15
C VAL A 164 22.50 10.22 0.66
N ARG A 165 23.26 10.80 1.59
CA ARG A 165 24.48 11.54 1.26
C ARG A 165 25.69 10.63 1.45
N MET A 166 26.61 10.65 0.51
CA MET A 166 27.83 9.84 0.57
C MET A 166 29.04 10.68 1.01
N GLU A 167 30.18 10.02 1.17
CA GLU A 167 31.45 10.64 1.60
C GLU A 167 31.95 11.73 0.64
N ASP A 168 31.56 11.67 -0.63
CA ASP A 168 31.83 12.70 -1.63
C ASP A 168 30.96 13.98 -1.43
N GLY A 169 30.04 13.95 -0.47
CA GLY A 169 29.08 15.03 -0.21
C GLY A 169 27.90 15.04 -1.19
N GLU A 170 27.87 14.16 -2.18
CA GLU A 170 26.83 14.12 -3.21
C GLU A 170 25.59 13.35 -2.71
N LEU A 171 24.44 13.67 -3.30
CA LEU A 171 23.18 13.01 -2.98
C LEU A 171 22.91 11.86 -3.95
N TYR A 172 22.55 10.70 -3.39
CA TYR A 172 22.22 9.51 -4.14
C TYR A 172 20.87 8.95 -3.68
N PHE A 173 20.24 8.18 -4.54
CA PHE A 173 19.06 7.39 -4.21
C PHE A 173 19.44 5.93 -4.02
N LEU A 174 19.13 5.42 -2.82
CA LEU A 174 19.17 4.01 -2.50
C LEU A 174 17.80 3.40 -2.78
N SER A 175 17.77 2.36 -3.62
CA SER A 175 16.54 1.86 -4.22
C SER A 175 16.60 0.34 -4.45
N SER A 176 15.46 -0.33 -4.54
CA SER A 176 15.39 -1.75 -4.93
C SER A 176 14.37 -1.95 -6.04
N TYR A 177 14.83 -2.42 -7.21
CA TYR A 177 13.99 -2.68 -8.38
C TYR A 177 13.73 -4.16 -8.58
N MET A 178 12.55 -4.50 -9.11
CA MET A 178 12.16 -5.89 -9.40
C MET A 178 13.16 -6.63 -10.28
N GLU A 179 13.79 -5.94 -11.23
CA GLU A 179 14.68 -6.49 -12.25
C GLU A 179 16.13 -6.64 -11.76
N THR A 180 16.59 -5.76 -10.88
CA THR A 180 18.02 -5.65 -10.52
C THR A 180 18.31 -5.79 -9.03
N GLY A 181 17.29 -5.76 -8.15
CA GLY A 181 17.47 -5.73 -6.71
C GLY A 181 17.94 -4.35 -6.25
N THR A 182 18.76 -4.32 -5.20
CA THR A 182 19.28 -3.08 -4.62
C THR A 182 20.21 -2.37 -5.60
N VAL A 183 19.96 -1.10 -5.84
CA VAL A 183 20.75 -0.21 -6.70
C VAL A 183 21.01 1.11 -6.01
N PHE A 184 22.01 1.82 -6.54
CA PHE A 184 22.49 3.07 -6.02
C PHE A 184 22.85 3.98 -7.18
N ALA A 185 22.24 5.16 -7.26
CA ALA A 185 22.41 6.09 -8.38
C ALA A 185 22.36 7.54 -7.91
N ARG A 186 23.04 8.44 -8.62
CA ARG A 186 23.05 9.88 -8.28
C ARG A 186 21.64 10.46 -8.37
N ALA A 187 21.25 11.27 -7.40
CA ALA A 187 19.91 11.84 -7.32
C ALA A 187 19.58 12.67 -8.57
N GLU A 188 20.53 13.46 -9.06
CA GLU A 188 20.38 14.28 -10.28
C GLU A 188 20.04 13.46 -11.53
N GLU A 189 20.72 12.33 -11.72
CA GLU A 189 20.49 11.45 -12.87
C GLU A 189 19.10 10.80 -12.81
N VAL A 190 18.69 10.39 -11.60
CA VAL A 190 17.38 9.76 -11.39
C VAL A 190 16.25 10.78 -11.55
N THR A 191 16.35 11.96 -10.95
CA THR A 191 15.33 13.02 -11.09
C THR A 191 15.21 13.47 -12.54
N ALA A 192 16.32 13.71 -13.25
CA ALA A 192 16.33 14.05 -14.67
C ALA A 192 15.63 12.98 -15.53
N LYS A 193 15.82 11.70 -15.21
CA LYS A 193 15.13 10.59 -15.89
C LYS A 193 13.63 10.55 -15.56
N LEU A 194 13.26 10.79 -14.30
CA LEU A 194 11.87 10.81 -13.85
C LEU A 194 11.09 11.94 -14.54
N LEU A 195 11.65 13.15 -14.61
CA LEU A 195 11.02 14.32 -15.23
C LEU A 195 10.62 14.11 -16.69
N ARG A 196 11.28 13.20 -17.42
CA ARG A 196 10.96 12.94 -18.83
C ARG A 196 9.62 12.24 -19.04
N ASN A 197 9.23 11.33 -18.14
CA ASN A 197 8.13 10.39 -18.41
C ASN A 197 7.25 10.05 -17.19
N ASN A 198 7.61 10.52 -16.00
CA ASN A 198 6.95 10.17 -14.76
C ASN A 198 6.79 11.40 -13.87
N HIS A 199 6.09 11.22 -12.76
CA HIS A 199 6.13 12.17 -11.67
C HIS A 199 6.62 11.50 -10.39
N TYR A 200 7.11 12.31 -9.47
CA TYR A 200 7.45 11.90 -8.13
C TYR A 200 7.01 12.95 -7.11
N VAL A 201 6.91 12.50 -5.87
CA VAL A 201 6.68 13.33 -4.70
C VAL A 201 7.73 13.00 -3.66
N VAL A 202 7.95 13.93 -2.74
CA VAL A 202 8.96 13.79 -1.70
C VAL A 202 8.28 13.79 -0.34
N LEU A 203 8.66 12.82 0.48
CA LEU A 203 8.23 12.65 1.85
C LEU A 203 9.43 12.86 2.76
N ARG A 204 9.41 13.94 3.55
CA ARG A 204 10.47 14.27 4.50
C ARG A 204 10.18 13.64 5.86
N PRO A 205 11.14 12.93 6.48
CA PRO A 205 11.01 12.49 7.86
C PRO A 205 10.64 13.65 8.79
N THR A 206 9.73 13.43 9.73
CA THR A 206 9.36 14.43 10.75
C THR A 206 10.36 14.49 11.90
N VAL A 207 11.25 13.50 11.99
CA VAL A 207 12.32 13.41 12.97
C VAL A 207 13.64 13.92 12.40
N SER A 208 14.43 14.57 13.24
CA SER A 208 15.81 14.93 12.93
C SER A 208 16.74 13.77 13.24
N PHE A 209 17.72 13.53 12.38
CA PHE A 209 18.79 12.55 12.60
C PHE A 209 20.02 13.22 13.20
N SER A 210 20.65 12.56 14.18
CA SER A 210 21.90 12.98 14.82
C SER A 210 23.09 12.87 13.86
N ASP A 211 24.19 13.55 14.20
CA ASP A 211 25.43 13.50 13.42
C ASP A 211 25.99 12.07 13.35
N ASP A 212 25.89 11.30 14.44
CA ASP A 212 26.28 9.88 14.45
C ASP A 212 25.43 9.04 13.48
N GLN A 213 24.11 9.29 13.44
CA GLN A 213 23.21 8.60 12.52
C GLN A 213 23.55 8.96 11.06
N ARG A 214 23.86 10.22 10.77
CA ARG A 214 24.30 10.69 9.45
C ARG A 214 25.65 10.09 9.05
N ALA A 215 26.61 10.09 9.97
CA ALA A 215 27.93 9.51 9.74
C ALA A 215 27.88 7.99 9.46
N ALA A 216 26.87 7.29 9.99
CA ALA A 216 26.66 5.87 9.72
C ALA A 216 26.10 5.57 8.32
N VAL A 217 25.48 6.54 7.64
CA VAL A 217 24.74 6.33 6.37
C VAL A 217 25.59 5.73 5.26
N PRO A 218 26.82 6.23 4.96
CA PRO A 218 27.62 5.65 3.89
C PRO A 218 27.97 4.17 4.15
N SER A 219 28.32 3.84 5.40
CA SER A 219 28.61 2.47 5.81
C SER A 219 27.38 1.57 5.73
N LEU A 220 26.23 2.01 6.26
CA LEU A 220 24.97 1.26 6.19
C LEU A 220 24.52 1.02 4.75
N THR A 221 24.66 2.03 3.88
CA THR A 221 24.33 1.92 2.45
C THR A 221 25.17 0.84 1.77
N ARG A 222 26.49 0.83 2.00
CA ARG A 222 27.39 -0.21 1.48
C ARG A 222 27.01 -1.60 2.01
N ILE A 223 26.70 -1.71 3.30
CA ILE A 223 26.26 -2.99 3.92
C ILE A 223 24.98 -3.50 3.24
N LEU A 224 23.99 -2.65 3.01
CA LEU A 224 22.73 -3.05 2.39
C LEU A 224 22.92 -3.53 0.94
N ILE A 225 23.74 -2.81 0.16
CA ILE A 225 24.09 -3.21 -1.22
C ILE A 225 24.80 -4.56 -1.21
N GLU A 226 25.78 -4.73 -0.33
CA GLU A 226 26.57 -5.95 -0.22
C GLU A 226 25.74 -7.15 0.26
N GLN A 227 24.85 -6.95 1.24
CA GLN A 227 23.90 -7.97 1.68
C GLN A 227 23.01 -8.46 0.53
N ASN A 228 22.51 -7.54 -0.30
CA ASN A 228 21.72 -7.92 -1.46
C ASN A 228 22.53 -8.69 -2.51
N ARG A 229 23.79 -8.29 -2.75
CA ARG A 229 24.72 -8.99 -3.65
C ARG A 229 24.97 -10.42 -3.18
N LEU A 230 25.31 -10.61 -1.90
CA LEU A 230 25.56 -11.93 -1.31
C LEU A 230 24.32 -12.83 -1.34
N TYR A 231 23.14 -12.26 -1.08
CA TYR A 231 21.87 -12.96 -1.23
C TYR A 231 21.66 -13.45 -2.67
N LYS A 232 21.85 -12.57 -3.66
CA LYS A 232 21.70 -12.90 -5.09
C LYS A 232 22.60 -14.05 -5.49
N GLU A 233 23.88 -13.99 -5.12
CA GLU A 233 24.87 -15.04 -5.43
C GLU A 233 24.47 -16.38 -4.80
N THR A 234 24.15 -16.36 -3.51
CA THR A 234 23.77 -17.57 -2.76
C THR A 234 22.52 -18.21 -3.36
N LYS A 235 21.47 -17.42 -3.63
CA LYS A 235 20.21 -17.92 -4.18
C LYS A 235 20.35 -18.35 -5.63
N GLN A 236 21.15 -17.65 -6.44
CA GLN A 236 21.43 -18.03 -7.82
C GLN A 236 22.20 -19.36 -7.86
N ALA A 237 23.18 -19.57 -6.98
CA ALA A 237 23.89 -20.84 -6.86
C ALA A 237 22.95 -21.98 -6.44
N ARG A 238 22.15 -21.80 -5.39
CA ARG A 238 21.14 -22.78 -4.94
C ARG A 238 20.14 -23.12 -6.04
N ARG A 239 19.65 -22.11 -6.75
CA ARG A 239 18.72 -22.30 -7.87
C ARG A 239 19.36 -23.08 -9.01
N SER A 240 20.61 -22.78 -9.33
CA SER A 240 21.35 -23.48 -10.40
C SER A 240 21.58 -24.94 -10.02
N ALA A 241 21.95 -25.22 -8.77
CA ALA A 241 22.05 -26.58 -8.24
C ALA A 241 20.72 -27.34 -8.33
N TRP A 242 19.61 -26.73 -7.87
CA TRP A 242 18.28 -27.34 -7.94
C TRP A 242 17.86 -27.65 -9.38
N LEU A 243 18.03 -26.71 -10.31
CA LEU A 243 17.73 -26.93 -11.74
C LEU A 243 18.60 -28.02 -12.38
N ASN A 244 19.84 -28.18 -11.90
CA ASN A 244 20.73 -29.24 -12.38
C ASN A 244 20.32 -30.64 -11.91
N HIS A 245 19.57 -30.74 -10.81
CA HIS A 245 19.02 -32.01 -10.31
C HIS A 245 17.72 -32.43 -11.02
N LEU A 246 17.02 -31.52 -11.70
CA LEU A 246 15.81 -31.87 -12.42
C LEU A 246 16.13 -32.66 -13.71
N PRO A 247 15.35 -33.68 -14.08
CA PRO A 247 15.54 -34.45 -15.31
C PRO A 247 15.06 -33.67 -16.55
N LEU A 248 15.57 -32.44 -16.74
CA LEU A 248 15.27 -31.56 -17.87
C LEU A 248 16.45 -31.53 -18.85
N PRO A 249 16.19 -31.40 -20.17
CA PRO A 249 17.24 -31.16 -21.17
C PRO A 249 18.11 -29.94 -20.82
N GLN A 250 19.40 -29.97 -21.17
CA GLN A 250 20.35 -28.89 -20.86
C GLN A 250 19.90 -27.53 -21.43
N SER A 251 19.32 -27.52 -22.64
CA SER A 251 18.77 -26.32 -23.28
C SER A 251 17.65 -25.70 -22.44
N TRP A 252 16.78 -26.51 -21.83
CA TRP A 252 15.68 -26.05 -20.99
C TRP A 252 16.20 -25.51 -19.66
N ARG A 253 17.19 -26.17 -19.05
CA ARG A 253 17.85 -25.67 -17.83
C ARG A 253 18.48 -24.30 -18.07
N GLN A 254 19.25 -24.15 -19.14
CA GLN A 254 19.87 -22.88 -19.50
C GLN A 254 18.83 -21.79 -19.81
N TRP A 255 17.77 -22.15 -20.53
CA TRP A 255 16.66 -21.23 -20.81
C TRP A 255 15.99 -20.76 -19.51
N LEU A 256 15.65 -21.68 -18.59
CA LEU A 256 15.10 -21.34 -17.29
C LEU A 256 16.05 -20.42 -16.53
N ILE A 257 17.34 -20.79 -16.46
CA ILE A 257 18.37 -20.01 -15.75
C ILE A 257 18.38 -18.55 -16.20
N ARG A 258 18.36 -18.32 -17.52
CA ARG A 258 18.36 -17.00 -18.15
C ARG A 258 17.02 -16.27 -18.01
N LYS A 259 15.90 -16.98 -18.11
CA LYS A 259 14.56 -16.37 -18.13
C LYS A 259 14.09 -15.86 -16.77
N PHE A 260 14.51 -16.53 -15.69
CA PHE A 260 14.10 -16.21 -14.32
C PHE A 260 15.32 -15.98 -13.42
N PRO A 261 16.11 -14.91 -13.63
CA PRO A 261 17.27 -14.63 -12.80
C PRO A 261 16.85 -14.32 -11.37
N VAL A 262 17.72 -14.62 -10.40
CA VAL A 262 17.55 -14.08 -9.05
C VAL A 262 17.96 -12.62 -9.06
N THR A 263 16.99 -11.72 -8.92
CA THR A 263 17.21 -10.28 -9.02
C THR A 263 17.66 -9.66 -7.70
N GLY A 264 17.40 -10.30 -6.56
CA GLY A 264 17.63 -9.74 -5.22
C GLY A 264 16.43 -8.94 -4.71
N TYR A 265 15.36 -8.84 -5.50
CA TYR A 265 14.11 -8.25 -5.07
C TYR A 265 13.27 -9.25 -4.27
N ASP A 266 12.61 -8.77 -3.22
CA ASP A 266 11.73 -9.57 -2.38
C ASP A 266 10.33 -9.74 -2.98
N TRP A 267 10.22 -10.70 -3.90
CA TRP A 267 8.94 -11.06 -4.53
C TRP A 267 7.92 -11.63 -3.55
N THR A 268 8.40 -12.36 -2.54
CA THR A 268 7.55 -12.94 -1.50
C THR A 268 6.95 -11.82 -0.65
N GLY A 269 7.78 -10.95 -0.09
CA GLY A 269 7.35 -9.80 0.71
C GLY A 269 6.51 -8.80 -0.07
N LEU A 270 6.70 -8.67 -1.39
CA LEU A 270 5.77 -7.91 -2.22
C LEU A 270 4.34 -8.46 -2.14
N LEU A 271 4.16 -9.77 -2.14
CA LEU A 271 2.84 -10.41 -2.17
C LEU A 271 2.22 -10.58 -0.77
N ILE A 272 3.02 -11.03 0.20
CA ILE A 272 2.53 -11.36 1.54
C ILE A 272 2.77 -10.26 2.56
N GLY A 273 3.62 -9.28 2.25
CA GLY A 273 3.95 -8.18 3.15
C GLY A 273 4.95 -8.54 4.25
N GLN A 274 5.69 -9.65 4.10
CA GLN A 274 6.80 -9.97 5.02
C GLN A 274 8.03 -9.12 4.69
N LYS A 275 8.78 -8.75 5.72
CA LYS A 275 10.09 -8.10 5.58
C LYS A 275 11.18 -9.12 5.81
N HIS A 276 12.18 -9.15 4.94
CA HIS A 276 13.40 -9.92 5.10
C HIS A 276 14.59 -9.01 5.43
N SER A 277 15.65 -9.58 5.98
CA SER A 277 16.84 -8.84 6.46
C SER A 277 17.98 -8.78 5.44
N ASP A 278 17.88 -9.51 4.33
CA ASP A 278 18.94 -9.73 3.33
C ASP A 278 18.51 -9.42 1.88
N HIS A 279 17.22 -9.22 1.66
CA HIS A 279 16.64 -8.81 0.38
C HIS A 279 15.35 -8.05 0.62
N TRP A 280 15.04 -7.10 -0.26
CA TRP A 280 13.98 -6.14 0.02
C TRP A 280 13.17 -5.78 -1.22
N THR A 281 11.91 -5.42 -0.98
CA THR A 281 11.13 -4.61 -1.91
C THR A 281 11.67 -3.19 -1.96
N CYS A 282 11.24 -2.38 -2.93
CA CYS A 282 11.62 -0.95 -3.02
C CYS A 282 11.40 -0.22 -1.69
N VAL A 283 10.23 -0.42 -1.11
CA VAL A 283 9.85 0.13 0.19
C VAL A 283 10.57 -0.58 1.34
N GLY A 284 10.71 -1.91 1.27
CA GLY A 284 11.37 -2.68 2.31
C GLY A 284 12.78 -2.19 2.59
N LEU A 285 13.50 -1.78 1.54
CA LEU A 285 14.85 -1.24 1.63
C LEU A 285 14.86 0.12 2.35
N CYS A 286 13.93 1.00 1.99
CA CYS A 286 13.79 2.31 2.66
C CYS A 286 13.50 2.11 4.15
N LEU A 287 12.55 1.23 4.48
CA LEU A 287 12.20 0.90 5.86
C LEU A 287 13.35 0.26 6.63
N GLU A 288 14.16 -0.58 5.99
CA GLU A 288 15.34 -1.19 6.60
C GLU A 288 16.39 -0.13 6.96
N LEU A 289 16.67 0.82 6.07
CA LEU A 289 17.60 1.92 6.37
C LEU A 289 17.09 2.73 7.57
N TYR A 290 15.83 3.17 7.54
CA TYR A 290 15.23 3.91 8.64
C TYR A 290 15.25 3.12 9.96
N HIS A 291 15.00 1.81 9.91
CA HIS A 291 15.05 0.94 11.08
C HIS A 291 16.45 0.87 11.68
N ARG A 292 17.50 0.69 10.86
CA ARG A 292 18.90 0.67 11.30
C ARG A 292 19.37 2.01 11.87
N LEU A 293 18.78 3.10 11.39
CA LEU A 293 18.98 4.44 11.94
C LEU A 293 18.12 4.71 13.19
N GLY A 294 17.29 3.76 13.64
CA GLY A 294 16.44 3.91 14.83
C GLY A 294 15.17 4.74 14.64
N MET A 295 14.81 5.09 13.41
CA MET A 295 13.56 5.78 13.11
C MET A 295 12.38 4.82 13.26
N LYS A 296 11.40 5.20 14.08
CA LYS A 296 10.14 4.47 14.21
C LYS A 296 9.22 4.86 13.05
N THR A 297 8.84 3.89 12.25
CA THR A 297 7.87 4.01 11.16
C THR A 297 6.60 3.22 11.49
N ASN A 298 5.52 3.44 10.74
CA ASN A 298 4.36 2.57 10.86
C ASN A 298 4.69 1.10 10.55
N GLN A 299 3.84 0.20 11.00
CA GLN A 299 3.93 -1.19 10.57
C GLN A 299 3.37 -1.33 9.15
N TYR A 300 4.19 -1.85 8.24
CA TYR A 300 3.87 -2.06 6.83
C TYR A 300 3.98 -3.54 6.49
N GLY A 301 2.93 -4.09 5.88
CA GLY A 301 2.85 -5.49 5.48
C GLY A 301 2.62 -6.42 6.67
N THR A 302 1.67 -7.34 6.56
CA THR A 302 1.25 -8.19 7.72
C THR A 302 0.68 -9.59 7.37
N GLY A 303 0.67 -10.04 6.11
CA GLY A 303 0.14 -11.37 5.73
C GLY A 303 1.20 -12.48 5.87
N LEU A 304 0.92 -13.75 6.16
CA LEU A 304 -0.31 -14.55 6.09
C LEU A 304 -0.97 -14.81 7.47
N PHE A 305 -0.37 -14.43 8.60
CA PHE A 305 -0.91 -14.66 9.95
C PHE A 305 -0.47 -13.60 10.99
N GLY A 306 -0.49 -12.31 10.64
CA GLY A 306 0.04 -11.24 11.50
C GLY A 306 -0.75 -9.92 11.57
N LEU A 307 -2.04 -9.91 11.21
CA LEU A 307 -3.06 -8.87 11.55
C LEU A 307 -2.99 -7.49 10.85
N GLY A 308 -3.10 -7.49 9.51
CA GLY A 308 -3.48 -6.32 8.69
C GLY A 308 -4.09 -6.74 7.34
N THR A 309 -5.39 -6.49 7.18
CA THR A 309 -6.27 -6.57 6.00
C THR A 309 -5.97 -7.60 4.89
N GLY A 310 -6.25 -8.88 5.16
CA GLY A 310 -6.41 -9.93 4.14
C GLY A 310 -5.34 -11.02 4.14
N LEU A 311 -5.51 -12.02 3.28
CA LEU A 311 -4.51 -13.07 3.00
C LEU A 311 -3.28 -12.47 2.29
N LEU A 312 -3.47 -11.37 1.57
CA LEU A 312 -2.46 -10.61 0.83
C LEU A 312 -2.55 -9.16 1.30
N ASP A 313 -1.53 -8.67 2.00
CA ASP A 313 -1.40 -7.26 2.38
C ASP A 313 -0.06 -6.72 1.88
N PRO A 314 0.03 -6.42 0.57
CA PRO A 314 1.27 -5.99 -0.04
C PRO A 314 1.74 -4.66 0.57
N ILE A 315 3.05 -4.52 0.72
CA ILE A 315 3.66 -3.24 1.10
C ILE A 315 3.57 -2.30 -0.11
N MET A 316 2.58 -1.41 -0.11
CA MET A 316 2.36 -0.46 -1.20
C MET A 316 3.01 0.90 -0.91
N PRO A 317 3.84 1.45 -1.83
CA PRO A 317 4.52 2.75 -1.63
C PRO A 317 3.57 3.90 -1.33
N VAL A 318 2.36 3.88 -1.92
CA VAL A 318 1.35 4.91 -1.71
C VAL A 318 0.95 5.04 -0.22
N ARG A 319 1.09 3.99 0.60
CA ARG A 319 0.72 4.00 2.03
C ARG A 319 1.59 4.93 2.88
N PHE A 320 2.80 5.28 2.44
CA PHE A 320 3.65 6.26 3.12
C PHE A 320 3.04 7.66 3.15
N LEU A 321 2.15 7.97 2.20
CA LEU A 321 1.44 9.24 2.17
C LEU A 321 0.55 9.48 3.42
N ALA A 322 0.27 8.44 4.22
CA ALA A 322 -0.45 8.56 5.49
C ALA A 322 0.38 8.19 6.73
N ASP A 323 1.69 7.97 6.59
CA ASP A 323 2.55 7.66 7.73
C ASP A 323 2.95 8.95 8.46
N PRO A 324 2.61 9.09 9.76
CA PRO A 324 2.92 10.29 10.54
C PRO A 324 4.42 10.51 10.74
N SER A 325 5.26 9.49 10.52
CA SER A 325 6.72 9.64 10.55
C SER A 325 7.26 10.45 9.37
N PHE A 326 6.41 10.77 8.38
CA PHE A 326 6.77 11.58 7.23
C PHE A 326 5.77 12.73 7.04
N ARG A 327 6.28 13.86 6.54
CA ARG A 327 5.48 14.94 5.98
C ARG A 327 5.69 14.97 4.47
N ILE A 328 4.62 15.21 3.70
CA ILE A 328 4.74 15.44 2.27
C ILE A 328 5.27 16.85 2.00
N LEU A 329 6.19 16.99 1.06
CA LEU A 329 6.55 18.32 0.56
C LEU A 329 5.36 18.91 -0.21
N SER A 330 5.05 20.14 0.13
CA SER A 330 3.91 20.91 -0.36
C SER A 330 4.38 22.08 -1.22
N GLU A 331 3.47 22.69 -1.94
CA GLU A 331 3.77 23.88 -2.73
C GLU A 331 4.22 25.07 -1.86
N GLU A 332 3.90 25.06 -0.56
CA GLU A 332 4.37 26.06 0.39
C GLU A 332 5.88 25.94 0.65
N ASP A 333 6.44 24.72 0.54
CA ASP A 333 7.88 24.49 0.69
C ASP A 333 8.70 25.10 -0.48
N LYS A 334 8.04 25.51 -1.58
CA LYS A 334 8.71 26.18 -2.73
C LYS A 334 9.45 27.45 -2.34
N GLY A 335 8.93 28.19 -1.36
CA GLY A 335 9.53 29.45 -0.91
C GLY A 335 10.68 29.28 0.07
N THR A 336 11.05 28.05 0.42
CA THR A 336 12.09 27.74 1.43
C THR A 336 13.39 27.20 0.85
N ILE A 337 13.47 27.09 -0.47
CA ILE A 337 14.66 26.65 -1.20
C ILE A 337 15.59 27.82 -1.46
#